data_AF-A0A0B0EEH8-F1
#
_entry.id   AF-A0A0B0EEH8-F1
#
_cell.length_a   1.000
_cell.length_b   1.000
_cell.length_c   1.000
_cell.angle_alpha   90.00
_cell.angle_beta   90.00
_cell.angle_gamma   90.00
#
_symmetry.space_group_name_H-M   'P 1'
#
loop_
_entity.id
_entity.type
_entity.pdbx_description
1 polymer ?
#
loop_
_entity_poly.entity_id
_entity_poly.type
_entity_poly.pdbx_seq_one_letter_code
_entity_poly.pdbx_strand_id
1 'polypeptide(L)'
;MTKNIDKLIINTPYEEPKHYWFYDRENRDFQIRDGRRPAGYVMATPNSKAFDDPGIFVEIDLVNKIRPRVKLWRETGYPGVTGITKRLLEHWQDPEERRDRRFFFCQLEAIEIEEDESTPKLTKKQQAELLRQTVDSVGKIGQPGEQIQNVI
;
A
#
# COMPACT_ATOMS: atom_id res chain seq x y z
N MET A 1 16.17 -0.56 32.77
CA MET A 1 15.20 0.55 32.88
C MET A 1 14.29 0.46 31.68
N THR A 2 13.01 0.16 31.87
CA THR A 2 12.00 0.13 30.81
C THR A 2 11.84 1.55 30.28
N LYS A 3 12.20 1.79 29.01
CA LYS A 3 11.91 3.07 28.34
C LYS A 3 10.39 3.25 28.34
N ASN A 4 9.92 4.29 29.01
CA ASN A 4 8.50 4.64 29.02
C ASN A 4 8.15 5.20 27.63
N ILE A 5 7.08 4.71 27.02
CA ILE A 5 6.64 5.16 25.70
C ILE A 5 5.68 6.33 25.93
N ASP A 6 6.22 7.55 25.82
CA ASP A 6 5.43 8.77 26.08
C ASP A 6 4.36 9.03 25.01
N LYS A 7 4.58 8.58 23.77
CA LYS A 7 3.67 8.85 22.64
C LYS A 7 3.59 7.68 21.66
N LEU A 8 2.41 7.06 21.58
CA LEU A 8 2.15 5.97 20.63
C LEU A 8 2.00 6.46 19.19
N ILE A 9 1.33 7.61 18.98
CA ILE A 9 1.09 8.20 17.66
C ILE A 9 2.19 9.22 17.35
N ILE A 10 3.12 8.85 16.48
CA ILE A 10 4.34 9.65 16.20
C ILE A 10 4.29 10.45 14.89
N ASN A 11 3.29 10.24 14.04
CA ASN A 11 3.11 10.98 12.78
C ASN A 11 1.81 11.78 12.79
N THR A 12 1.74 12.80 11.94
CA THR A 12 0.48 13.50 11.67
C THR A 12 -0.37 12.68 10.69
N PRO A 13 -1.70 12.77 10.73
CA PRO A 13 -2.56 12.05 9.78
C PRO A 13 -2.60 12.72 8.39
N TYR A 14 -2.06 13.93 8.25
CA TYR A 14 -2.17 14.76 7.04
C TYR A 14 -0.90 14.82 6.20
N GLU A 15 0.22 14.33 6.72
CA GLU A 15 1.50 14.27 6.00
C GLU A 15 1.92 12.82 5.76
N GLU A 16 2.84 12.62 4.82
CA GLU A 16 3.51 11.33 4.63
C GLU A 16 4.18 10.89 5.96
N PRO A 17 3.96 9.65 6.44
CA PRO A 17 4.61 9.17 7.65
C PRO A 17 6.14 9.18 7.54
N LYS A 18 6.78 9.88 8.47
CA LYS A 18 8.25 10.10 8.49
C LYS A 18 8.97 9.18 9.47
N HIS A 19 8.25 8.56 10.40
CA HIS A 19 8.83 7.67 11.39
C HIS A 19 7.92 6.47 11.65
N TYR A 20 8.47 5.38 12.18
CA TYR A 20 7.66 4.26 12.64
C TYR A 20 8.29 3.56 13.84
N TRP A 21 7.45 2.95 14.67
CA TRP A 21 7.90 2.02 15.71
C TRP A 21 8.35 0.71 15.08
N PHE A 22 9.63 0.38 15.29
CA PHE A 22 10.24 -0.90 14.95
C PHE A 22 10.37 -1.73 16.22
N TYR A 23 9.87 -2.96 16.19
CA TYR A 23 10.02 -3.89 17.28
C TYR A 23 11.30 -4.70 17.11
N ASP A 24 12.26 -4.48 18.02
CA ASP A 24 13.48 -5.27 18.11
C ASP A 24 13.22 -6.51 18.97
N ARG A 25 13.32 -7.68 18.33
CA ARG A 25 13.02 -8.98 18.96
C ARG A 25 14.06 -9.41 19.96
N GLU A 26 15.33 -9.08 19.73
CA GLU A 26 16.43 -9.53 20.58
C GLU A 26 16.36 -8.83 21.94
N ASN A 27 16.09 -7.53 21.91
CA ASN A 27 16.02 -6.69 23.10
C ASN A 27 14.60 -6.54 23.66
N ARG A 28 13.57 -7.07 22.96
CA ARG A 28 12.14 -6.87 23.26
C ARG A 28 11.80 -5.40 23.47
N ASP A 29 12.40 -4.53 22.67
CA ASP A 29 12.30 -3.07 22.79
C ASP A 29 11.68 -2.46 21.53
N PHE A 30 11.04 -1.31 21.69
CA PHE A 30 10.49 -0.54 20.58
C PHE A 30 11.40 0.64 20.28
N GLN A 31 11.85 0.73 19.03
CA GLN A 31 12.72 1.80 18.55
C GLN A 31 11.99 2.61 17.50
N ILE A 32 12.09 3.94 17.56
CA ILE A 32 11.62 4.79 16.47
C ILE A 32 12.68 4.74 15.37
N ARG A 33 12.27 4.39 14.16
CA ARG A 33 13.10 4.46 12.95
C ARG A 33 12.60 5.55 12.02
N ASP A 34 13.54 6.15 11.30
CA ASP A 34 13.26 7.13 10.25
C ASP A 34 12.69 6.47 9.00
N GLY A 35 11.89 7.24 8.28
CA GLY A 35 11.19 6.83 7.07
C GLY A 35 9.79 6.25 7.32
N ARG A 36 9.15 5.90 6.21
CA ARG A 36 7.84 5.25 6.22
C ARG A 36 7.99 3.76 6.46
N ARG A 37 7.15 3.19 7.33
CA ARG A 37 7.13 1.74 7.59
C ARG A 37 6.94 0.96 6.27
N PRO A 38 7.78 -0.06 6.01
CA PRO A 38 7.56 -0.98 4.89
C PRO A 38 6.14 -1.56 4.93
N ALA A 39 5.51 -1.67 3.77
CA ALA A 39 4.23 -2.37 3.67
C ALA A 39 4.44 -3.84 3.93
N GLY A 40 3.61 -4.43 4.78
CA GLY A 40 3.72 -5.83 5.16
C GLY A 40 2.65 -6.22 6.17
N TYR A 41 2.55 -7.52 6.41
CA TYR A 41 1.67 -8.13 7.40
C TYR A 41 2.48 -9.02 8.33
N VAL A 42 1.92 -9.33 9.49
CA VAL A 42 2.56 -10.23 10.45
C VAL A 42 1.84 -11.57 10.39
N MET A 43 2.56 -12.63 10.07
CA MET A 43 2.08 -14.00 10.21
C MET A 43 2.50 -14.58 11.55
N ALA A 44 1.75 -15.52 12.12
CA ALA A 44 2.25 -16.28 13.26
C ALA A 44 3.50 -17.09 12.88
N THR A 45 4.42 -17.27 13.83
CA THR A 45 5.58 -18.13 13.64
C THR A 45 5.11 -19.58 13.50
N PRO A 46 5.46 -20.29 12.40
CA PRO A 46 5.07 -21.68 12.23
C PRO A 46 5.49 -22.52 13.44
N ASN A 47 4.55 -23.30 13.98
CA ASN A 47 4.73 -24.18 15.14
C ASN A 47 4.91 -23.49 16.51
N SER A 48 4.81 -22.16 16.59
CA SER A 48 4.80 -21.49 17.89
C SER A 48 3.45 -21.69 18.60
N LYS A 49 3.49 -22.14 19.86
CA LYS A 49 2.35 -22.14 20.79
C LYS A 49 2.52 -21.11 21.90
N ALA A 50 3.54 -20.26 21.81
CA ALA A 50 3.82 -19.24 22.81
C ALA A 50 2.76 -18.14 22.73
N PHE A 51 2.27 -17.71 23.90
CA PHE A 51 1.30 -16.60 24.00
C PHE A 51 1.89 -15.27 23.50
N ASP A 52 3.21 -15.10 23.61
CA ASP A 52 3.94 -13.89 23.25
C ASP A 52 4.67 -13.99 21.90
N ASP A 53 4.19 -14.81 20.97
CA ASP A 53 4.77 -14.93 19.63
C ASP A 53 4.74 -13.57 18.89
N PRO A 54 5.89 -12.96 18.59
CA PRO A 54 5.95 -11.71 17.83
C PRO A 54 5.58 -11.88 16.34
N GLY A 55 5.35 -13.11 15.88
CA GLY A 55 4.99 -13.46 14.51
C GLY A 55 6.19 -13.41 13.56
N ILE A 56 5.99 -13.26 12.26
CA ILE A 56 7.00 -13.06 11.22
C ILE A 56 6.46 -11.95 10.34
N PHE A 57 7.22 -10.86 10.21
CA PHE A 57 6.83 -9.77 9.32
C PHE A 57 7.15 -10.14 7.87
N VAL A 58 6.14 -10.14 7.02
CA VAL A 58 6.26 -10.42 5.59
C VAL A 58 5.92 -9.16 4.82
N GLU A 59 6.88 -8.70 4.03
CA GLU A 59 6.75 -7.49 3.21
C GLU A 59 5.83 -7.72 2.01
N ILE A 60 5.18 -6.63 1.59
CA ILE A 60 4.42 -6.57 0.35
C ILE A 60 5.25 -5.77 -0.66
N ASP A 61 6.13 -6.47 -1.37
CA ASP A 61 7.09 -5.90 -2.32
C ASP A 61 6.43 -4.98 -3.34
N LEU A 62 5.27 -5.37 -3.87
CA LEU A 62 4.54 -4.58 -4.86
C LEU A 62 4.20 -3.19 -4.33
N VAL A 63 3.70 -3.10 -3.09
CA VAL A 63 3.34 -1.82 -2.48
C VAL A 63 4.59 -0.98 -2.22
N ASN A 64 5.67 -1.61 -1.74
CA ASN A 64 6.95 -0.92 -1.53
C ASN A 64 7.56 -0.40 -2.86
N LYS A 65 7.28 -1.04 -3.99
CA LYS A 65 7.66 -0.57 -5.35
C LYS A 65 6.73 0.52 -5.89
N ILE A 66 5.43 0.47 -5.60
CA ILE A 66 4.45 1.45 -6.09
C ILE A 66 4.62 2.80 -5.39
N ARG A 67 4.78 2.82 -4.07
CA ARG A 67 4.91 4.06 -3.27
C ARG A 67 5.89 5.10 -3.83
N PRO A 68 7.17 4.77 -4.15
CA PRO A 68 8.10 5.74 -4.71
C PRO A 68 7.70 6.19 -6.12
N ARG A 69 7.02 5.35 -6.91
CA ARG A 69 6.52 5.72 -8.24
C ARG A 69 5.39 6.74 -8.14
N VAL A 70 4.42 6.49 -7.27
CA VAL A 70 3.30 7.42 -7.02
C VAL A 70 3.84 8.74 -6.48
N LYS A 71 4.81 8.68 -5.57
CA LYS A 71 5.49 9.88 -5.06
C LYS A 71 6.16 10.68 -6.18
N LEU A 72 6.95 10.03 -7.04
CA LEU A 72 7.59 10.68 -8.18
C LEU A 72 6.56 11.25 -9.16
N TRP A 73 5.49 10.51 -9.45
CA TRP A 73 4.40 10.94 -10.32
C TRP A 73 3.68 12.18 -9.76
N ARG A 74 3.45 12.22 -8.44
CA ARG A 74 2.91 13.38 -7.72
C ARG A 74 3.85 14.59 -7.84
N GLU A 75 5.14 14.40 -7.53
CA GLU A 75 6.16 15.45 -7.54
C GLU A 75 6.44 16.01 -8.95
N THR A 76 6.22 15.19 -9.99
CA THR A 76 6.33 15.61 -11.40
C THR A 76 5.06 16.26 -11.93
N GLY A 77 4.04 16.49 -11.09
CA GLY A 77 2.83 17.23 -11.44
C GLY A 77 1.79 16.42 -12.20
N TYR A 78 1.72 15.11 -11.92
CA TYR A 78 0.76 14.16 -12.49
C TYR A 78 0.85 14.00 -14.01
N PRO A 79 2.01 13.61 -14.57
CA PRO A 79 2.11 13.38 -16.00
C PRO A 79 1.12 12.28 -16.46
N GLY A 80 0.47 12.50 -17.59
CA GLY A 80 -0.45 11.53 -18.21
C GLY A 80 -1.92 11.65 -17.79
N VAL A 81 -2.25 12.43 -16.74
CA VAL A 81 -3.66 12.64 -16.35
C VAL A 81 -4.37 13.68 -17.22
N THR A 82 -5.69 13.61 -17.27
CA THR A 82 -6.51 14.64 -17.93
C THR A 82 -6.48 15.96 -17.16
N GLY A 83 -6.71 17.09 -17.85
CA GLY A 83 -6.79 18.40 -17.20
C GLY A 83 -7.89 18.51 -16.14
N ILE A 84 -8.97 17.74 -16.27
CA ILE A 84 -10.03 17.68 -15.26
C ILE A 84 -9.55 16.91 -14.02
N THR A 85 -8.94 15.74 -14.20
CA THR A 85 -8.36 14.95 -13.11
C THR A 85 -7.32 15.76 -12.35
N LYS A 86 -6.43 16.48 -13.05
CA LYS A 86 -5.42 17.34 -12.42
C LYS A 86 -6.05 18.41 -11.52
N ARG A 87 -7.04 19.14 -12.04
CA ARG A 87 -7.75 20.16 -11.25
C ARG A 87 -8.46 19.58 -10.03
N LEU A 88 -9.00 18.36 -10.15
CA LEU A 88 -9.65 17.67 -9.04
C LEU A 88 -8.64 17.27 -7.95
N LEU A 89 -7.49 16.73 -8.34
CA LEU A 89 -6.40 16.39 -7.42
C LEU A 89 -5.86 17.63 -6.69
N GLU A 90 -5.64 18.73 -7.42
CA GLU A 90 -5.23 20.02 -6.85
C GLU A 90 -6.27 20.53 -5.84
N HIS A 91 -7.56 20.49 -6.19
CA HIS A 91 -8.65 20.88 -5.30
C HIS A 91 -8.73 20.03 -4.02
N TRP A 92 -8.46 18.73 -4.10
CA TRP A 92 -8.45 17.85 -2.93
C TRP A 92 -7.25 18.04 -2.02
N GLN A 93 -6.14 18.57 -2.55
CA GLN A 93 -4.92 18.84 -1.79
C GLN A 93 -4.92 20.22 -1.14
N ASP A 94 -5.73 21.15 -1.62
CA ASP A 94 -5.83 22.50 -1.07
C ASP A 94 -6.41 22.49 0.36
N PRO A 95 -5.62 22.88 1.39
CA PRO A 95 -6.08 22.93 2.77
C PRO A 95 -7.15 24.00 3.03
N GLU A 96 -7.17 25.09 2.26
CA GLU A 96 -8.14 26.18 2.46
C GLU A 96 -9.53 25.79 1.92
N GLU A 97 -9.58 25.09 0.79
CA GLU A 97 -10.83 24.54 0.22
C GLU A 97 -11.50 23.50 1.14
N ARG A 98 -10.72 22.84 2.00
CA ARG A 98 -11.20 21.76 2.89
C ARG A 98 -10.83 21.97 4.35
N ARG A 99 -10.85 23.20 4.86
CA ARG A 99 -10.41 23.55 6.22
C ARG A 99 -10.98 22.62 7.32
N ASP A 100 -12.25 22.24 7.23
CA ASP A 100 -12.92 21.36 8.21
C ASP A 100 -12.99 19.87 7.80
N ARG A 101 -12.57 19.53 6.57
CA ARG A 101 -12.70 18.18 5.98
C ARG A 101 -11.49 17.79 5.15
N ARG A 102 -10.31 18.13 5.64
CA ARG A 102 -9.04 17.79 5.02
C ARG A 102 -8.89 16.28 4.98
N PHE A 103 -8.56 15.74 3.81
CA PHE A 103 -8.29 14.33 3.66
C PHE A 103 -7.03 13.92 4.43
N PHE A 104 -7.05 12.73 5.01
CA PHE A 104 -5.84 12.11 5.52
C PHE A 104 -4.92 11.74 4.37
N PHE A 105 -3.62 11.72 4.64
CA PHE A 105 -2.62 11.35 3.65
C PHE A 105 -2.92 10.00 3.00
N CYS A 106 -3.37 9.01 3.78
CA CYS A 106 -3.72 7.69 3.26
C CYS A 106 -4.93 7.71 2.31
N GLN A 107 -5.86 8.65 2.49
CA GLN A 107 -7.02 8.80 1.60
C GLN A 107 -6.60 9.43 0.27
N LEU A 108 -5.77 10.48 0.33
CA LEU A 108 -5.21 11.11 -0.87
C LEU A 108 -4.36 10.13 -1.67
N GLU A 109 -3.50 9.37 -0.99
CA GLU A 109 -2.64 8.38 -1.66
C GLU A 109 -3.45 7.25 -2.30
N ALA A 110 -4.54 6.80 -1.66
CA ALA A 110 -5.41 5.78 -2.24
C ALA A 110 -6.04 6.25 -3.56
N ILE A 111 -6.52 7.49 -3.60
CA ILE A 111 -7.06 8.13 -4.79
C ILE A 111 -6.00 8.19 -5.91
N GLU A 112 -4.78 8.62 -5.58
CA GLU A 112 -3.70 8.75 -6.55
C GLU A 112 -3.24 7.40 -7.12
N ILE A 113 -3.27 6.32 -6.32
CA ILE A 113 -2.96 4.98 -6.81
C ILE A 113 -3.99 4.50 -7.85
N GLU A 114 -5.26 4.86 -7.71
CA GLU A 114 -6.30 4.50 -8.69
C GLU A 114 -6.16 5.31 -10.00
N GLU A 115 -5.74 6.57 -9.89
CA GLU A 115 -5.57 7.50 -11.01
C GLU A 115 -4.21 7.38 -11.71
N ASP A 116 -3.23 6.66 -11.15
CA ASP A 116 -1.93 6.44 -11.77
C ASP A 116 -2.03 5.53 -13.02
N GLU A 117 -2.29 6.18 -14.16
CA GLU A 117 -2.32 5.55 -15.48
C GLU A 117 -0.93 5.14 -16.00
N SER A 118 0.15 5.40 -15.26
CA SER A 118 1.49 4.91 -15.61
C SER A 118 1.63 3.38 -15.47
N THR A 119 0.62 2.74 -14.87
CA THR A 119 0.45 1.29 -14.94
C THR A 119 -0.36 0.94 -16.20
N PRO A 120 0.16 0.08 -17.10
CA PRO A 120 -0.59 -0.31 -18.29
C PRO A 120 -1.90 -0.99 -17.89
N LYS A 121 -3.02 -0.27 -18.00
CA LYS A 121 -4.35 -0.88 -17.88
C LYS A 121 -4.54 -1.77 -19.10
N LEU A 122 -4.81 -3.06 -18.86
CA LEU A 122 -5.16 -3.97 -19.95
C LEU A 122 -6.37 -3.37 -20.69
N THR A 123 -6.25 -3.25 -22.01
CA THR A 123 -7.40 -2.88 -22.85
C THR A 123 -8.54 -3.87 -22.61
N LYS A 124 -9.79 -3.47 -22.86
CA LYS A 124 -10.95 -4.39 -22.76
C LYS A 124 -10.72 -5.70 -23.54
N LYS A 125 -10.02 -5.63 -24.69
CA LYS A 125 -9.63 -6.79 -25.49
C LYS A 125 -8.64 -7.69 -24.75
N GLN A 126 -7.61 -7.11 -24.14
CA GLN A 126 -6.61 -7.87 -23.38
C GLN A 126 -7.19 -8.44 -22.08
N GLN A 127 -8.10 -7.73 -21.40
CA GLN A 127 -8.83 -8.25 -20.24
C GLN A 127 -9.70 -9.45 -20.63
N ALA A 128 -10.43 -9.36 -21.74
CA ALA A 128 -11.24 -10.46 -22.26
C ALA A 128 -10.38 -11.67 -22.64
N GLU A 129 -9.21 -11.44 -23.25
CA GLU A 129 -8.26 -12.50 -23.61
C GLU A 129 -7.67 -13.18 -22.38
N LEU A 130 -7.27 -12.40 -21.37
CA LEU A 130 -6.76 -12.93 -20.11
C LEU A 130 -7.83 -13.76 -19.39
N LEU A 131 -9.09 -13.28 -19.38
CA LEU A 131 -10.22 -14.03 -18.83
C LEU A 131 -10.43 -15.36 -19.57
N ARG A 132 -10.37 -15.35 -20.91
CA ARG A 132 -10.45 -16.59 -21.71
C ARG A 132 -9.34 -17.57 -21.34
N GLN A 133 -8.08 -17.11 -21.33
CA GLN A 133 -6.93 -17.94 -20.97
C GLN A 133 -7.04 -18.50 -19.55
N THR A 134 -7.59 -17.72 -18.63
CA THR A 134 -7.81 -18.12 -17.24
C THR A 134 -8.88 -19.21 -17.15
N VAL A 135 -9.99 -19.08 -17.87
CA VAL A 135 -11.05 -20.10 -17.95
C VAL A 135 -10.56 -21.36 -18.67
N ASP A 136 -9.77 -21.23 -19.73
CA ASP A 136 -9.25 -22.37 -20.53
C ASP A 136 -8.15 -23.18 -19.80
N SER A 137 -7.60 -22.62 -18.73
CA SER A 137 -6.50 -23.21 -17.94
C SER A 137 -6.86 -23.53 -16.50
N VAL A 138 -8.16 -23.56 -16.18
CA VAL A 138 -8.68 -23.95 -14.85
C VAL A 138 -8.04 -25.26 -14.39
N GLY A 139 -7.37 -25.22 -13.24
CA GLY A 139 -6.70 -26.38 -12.61
C GLY A 139 -5.39 -26.85 -13.27
N LYS A 140 -4.86 -26.14 -14.28
CA LYS A 140 -3.56 -26.49 -14.90
C LYS A 140 -2.41 -25.80 -14.16
N ILE A 141 -1.48 -26.60 -13.64
CA ILE A 141 -0.28 -26.13 -12.92
C ILE A 141 0.59 -25.25 -13.82
N GLY A 142 0.96 -24.07 -13.35
CA GLY A 142 1.79 -23.09 -14.06
C GLY A 142 1.03 -22.20 -15.06
N GLN A 143 -0.30 -22.25 -15.08
CA GLN A 143 -1.13 -21.45 -15.98
C GLN A 143 -2.11 -20.53 -15.22
N PRO A 144 -2.69 -19.50 -15.89
CA PRO A 144 -3.50 -18.48 -15.21
C PRO A 144 -4.68 -19.01 -14.40
N GLY A 145 -5.26 -20.14 -14.80
CA GLY A 145 -6.37 -20.80 -14.13
C GLY A 145 -5.98 -21.83 -13.05
N GLU A 146 -4.70 -21.99 -12.70
CA GLU A 146 -4.21 -23.01 -11.76
C GLU A 146 -4.99 -23.03 -10.43
N GLN A 147 -5.29 -21.85 -9.89
CA GLN A 147 -5.93 -21.68 -8.59
C GLN A 147 -7.46 -21.73 -8.65
N ILE A 148 -8.05 -21.85 -9.85
CA ILE A 148 -9.49 -21.91 -10.05
C ILE A 148 -9.92 -23.38 -10.02
N GLN A 149 -10.90 -23.69 -9.16
CA GLN A 149 -11.44 -25.05 -9.03
C GLN A 149 -12.79 -25.22 -9.72
N ASN A 150 -13.62 -24.17 -9.78
CA ASN A 150 -14.94 -24.21 -10.40
C ASN A 150 -15.24 -22.88 -11.12
N VAL A 151 -15.78 -22.96 -12.32
CA VAL A 151 -16.41 -21.85 -13.04
C VAL A 151 -17.91 -22.15 -13.04
N ILE A 152 -18.71 -21.30 -12.39
CA ILE A 152 -20.17 -21.44 -12.29
C ILE A 152 -20.82 -20.65 -13.41
#